data_AF-A0A350DQ55-F1
#
_entry.id   AF-A0A350DQ55-F1
#
_cell.length_a   1.000
_cell.length_b   1.000
_cell.length_c   1.000
_cell.angle_alpha   90.00
_cell.angle_beta   90.00
_cell.angle_gamma   90.00
#
_symmetry.space_group_name_H-M   'P 1'
#
loop_
_entity.id
_entity.type
_entity.pdbx_description
1 polymer ?
#
loop_
_entity_poly.entity_id
_entity_poly.type
_entity_poly.pdbx_seq_one_letter_code
_entity_poly.pdbx_strand_id
1 'polypeptide(L)'
;SQQSHYLSFRMRNKKLDCGYLFRVQEHNNLLAVYGILPFLIPESHQSAAMLLITQINYDMLIGNLEMDINDGEIRYKNAIDVEAVGMDESTIEHLLQSVIAMTTVTYEIFSELVNNQNPATELQELLMALYRQEDARTFFLPTQFVQ
;
A
#
# COMPACT_ATOMS: atom_id res chain seq x y z
N SER A 1 8.48 28.22 6.23
CA SER A 1 8.47 27.15 5.20
C SER A 1 8.36 25.82 5.92
N GLN A 2 7.41 24.95 5.56
CA GLN A 2 7.38 23.60 6.12
C GLN A 2 8.58 22.82 5.54
N GLN A 3 9.53 22.45 6.40
CA GLN A 3 10.67 21.62 6.01
C GLN A 3 10.20 20.16 6.00
N SER A 4 10.25 19.53 4.83
CA SER A 4 9.99 18.10 4.65
C SER A 4 11.30 17.39 4.31
N HIS A 5 11.59 16.30 5.02
CA HIS A 5 12.74 15.45 4.72
C HIS A 5 12.28 14.14 4.10
N TYR A 6 13.12 13.60 3.23
CA TYR A 6 12.81 12.40 2.47
C TYR A 6 13.96 11.41 2.60
N LEU A 7 13.62 10.15 2.86
CA LEU A 7 14.55 9.03 2.75
C LEU A 7 13.90 7.98 1.87
N SER A 8 14.53 7.64 0.75
CA SER A 8 14.04 6.60 -0.16
C SER A 8 15.04 5.46 -0.27
N PHE A 9 14.55 4.24 -0.31
CA PHE A 9 15.34 3.07 -0.65
C PHE A 9 14.51 2.11 -1.50
N ARG A 10 15.19 1.16 -2.13
CA ARG A 10 14.55 0.09 -2.90
C ARG A 10 14.86 -1.23 -2.22
N MET A 11 13.85 -2.07 -2.06
CA MET A 11 14.03 -3.41 -1.51
C MET A 11 13.63 -4.45 -2.54
N ARG A 12 14.53 -5.41 -2.75
CA ARG A 12 14.32 -6.52 -3.67
C ARG A 12 14.18 -7.82 -2.88
N ASN A 13 13.06 -8.51 -3.07
CA ASN A 13 12.83 -9.86 -2.56
C ASN A 13 12.25 -10.75 -3.67
N LYS A 14 13.04 -11.72 -4.14
CA LYS A 14 12.70 -12.62 -5.26
C LYS A 14 12.26 -11.83 -6.51
N LYS A 15 10.95 -11.74 -6.77
CA LYS A 15 10.34 -11.05 -7.91
C LYS A 15 9.85 -9.63 -7.59
N LEU A 16 9.80 -9.25 -6.31
CA LEU A 16 9.34 -7.95 -5.83
C LEU A 16 10.52 -6.98 -5.78
N ASP A 17 10.48 -5.89 -6.54
CA ASP A 17 11.50 -4.83 -6.54
C ASP A 17 10.86 -3.47 -6.20
N CYS A 18 10.31 -3.33 -5.00
CA CYS A 18 9.49 -2.18 -4.63
C CYS A 18 10.32 -1.01 -4.07
N GLY A 19 9.87 0.21 -4.34
CA GLY A 19 10.42 1.42 -3.73
C GLY A 19 9.75 1.70 -2.38
N TYR A 20 10.50 2.25 -1.43
CA TYR A 20 9.98 2.71 -0.15
C TYR A 20 10.43 4.14 0.08
N LEU A 21 9.52 4.98 0.59
CA LEU A 21 9.77 6.39 0.85
C LEU A 21 9.30 6.76 2.25
N PHE A 22 10.17 7.39 3.01
CA PHE A 22 9.86 8.05 4.27
C PHE A 22 9.74 9.53 4.00
N ARG A 23 8.65 10.12 4.46
CA ARG A 23 8.40 11.56 4.41
C ARG A 23 8.18 12.06 5.83
N VAL A 24 9.13 12.84 6.32
CA VAL A 24 9.10 13.44 7.65
C VAL A 24 8.67 14.90 7.52
N GLN A 25 7.60 15.28 8.22
CA GLN A 25 7.20 16.67 8.39
C GLN A 25 7.54 17.11 9.80
N GLU A 26 8.77 17.62 9.99
CA GLU A 26 9.31 17.92 11.33
C GLU A 26 8.44 18.90 12.12
N HIS A 27 7.87 19.90 11.47
CA HIS A 27 7.09 20.92 12.17
C HIS A 27 5.77 20.39 12.76
N ASN A 28 5.21 19.34 12.15
CA ASN A 28 3.92 18.79 12.52
C ASN A 28 4.05 17.45 13.24
N ASN A 29 5.28 16.98 13.50
CA ASN A 29 5.54 15.64 14.05
C ASN A 29 4.85 14.51 13.27
N LEU A 30 4.72 14.65 11.94
CA LEU A 30 4.11 13.61 11.10
C LEU A 30 5.18 12.81 10.36
N LEU A 31 5.05 11.49 10.44
CA LEU A 31 5.81 10.56 9.61
C LEU A 31 4.85 9.81 8.69
N ALA A 32 5.10 9.86 7.39
CA ALA A 32 4.43 9.00 6.42
C ALA A 32 5.46 8.09 5.76
N VAL A 33 5.15 6.80 5.70
CA VAL A 33 5.94 5.78 5.02
C VAL A 33 5.11 5.20 3.88
N TYR A 34 5.73 5.14 2.70
CA TYR A 34 5.11 4.67 1.48
C TYR A 34 5.83 3.43 0.99
N GLY A 35 5.07 2.48 0.47
CA GLY A 35 5.58 1.45 -0.43
C GLY A 35 4.99 1.66 -1.82
N ILE A 36 5.86 1.65 -2.82
CA ILE A 36 5.57 2.07 -4.20
C ILE A 36 5.72 0.85 -5.11
N LEU A 37 4.69 0.57 -5.90
CA LEU A 37 4.72 -0.55 -6.84
C LEU A 37 5.79 -0.32 -7.93
N PRO A 38 6.42 -1.37 -8.45
CA PRO A 38 7.48 -1.27 -9.45
C PRO A 38 6.97 -1.12 -10.89
N PHE A 39 5.67 -0.83 -11.06
CA PHE A 39 5.01 -0.66 -12.35
C PHE A 39 3.87 0.35 -12.23
N LEU A 40 3.50 0.91 -13.38
CA LEU A 40 2.39 1.84 -13.52
C LEU A 40 1.17 1.11 -14.05
N ILE A 41 -0.02 1.55 -13.63
CA ILE A 41 -1.28 1.05 -14.19
C ILE A 41 -1.52 1.71 -15.56
N PRO A 42 -1.66 0.92 -16.64
CA PRO A 42 -2.00 1.45 -17.96
C PRO A 42 -3.34 2.20 -17.93
N GLU A 43 -3.48 3.25 -18.74
CA GLU A 43 -4.69 4.08 -18.80
C GLU A 43 -5.99 3.25 -18.97
N SER A 44 -5.95 2.20 -19.80
CA SER A 44 -7.08 1.28 -20.01
C SER A 44 -7.53 0.53 -18.75
N HIS A 45 -6.68 0.43 -17.73
CA HIS A 45 -6.91 -0.32 -16.49
C HIS A 45 -7.13 0.59 -15.28
N GLN A 46 -6.85 1.89 -15.40
CA GLN A 46 -6.92 2.85 -14.29
C GLN A 46 -8.30 2.94 -13.65
N SER A 47 -9.38 2.88 -14.43
CA SER A 47 -10.74 2.91 -13.87
C SER A 47 -11.05 1.69 -12.99
N ALA A 48 -10.61 0.49 -13.43
CA ALA A 48 -10.75 -0.72 -12.62
C ALA A 48 -9.86 -0.66 -11.37
N ALA A 49 -8.63 -0.14 -11.50
CA ALA A 49 -7.72 0.04 -10.38
C ALA A 49 -8.30 0.98 -9.31
N MET A 50 -8.89 2.12 -9.69
CA MET A 50 -9.51 3.06 -8.74
C MET A 50 -10.68 2.44 -7.97
N LEU A 51 -11.53 1.66 -8.64
CA LEU A 51 -12.64 0.95 -7.98
C LEU A 51 -12.12 -0.11 -7.01
N LEU A 52 -11.09 -0.84 -7.41
CA LEU A 52 -10.45 -1.85 -6.57
C LEU A 52 -9.77 -1.23 -5.34
N ILE A 53 -9.03 -0.13 -5.52
CA ILE A 53 -8.45 0.66 -4.43
C ILE A 53 -9.53 1.12 -3.45
N THR A 54 -10.65 1.64 -3.98
CA THR A 54 -11.77 2.11 -3.16
C THR A 54 -12.34 0.98 -2.32
N GLN A 55 -12.52 -0.21 -2.90
CA GLN A 55 -12.99 -1.38 -2.16
C GLN A 55 -11.96 -1.86 -1.12
N ILE A 56 -10.68 -1.94 -1.46
CA ILE A 56 -9.63 -2.38 -0.54
C ILE A 56 -9.52 -1.42 0.66
N ASN A 57 -9.67 -0.12 0.43
CA ASN A 57 -9.64 0.89 1.49
C ASN A 57 -10.89 0.86 2.38
N TYR A 58 -12.00 0.28 1.91
CA TYR A 58 -13.22 0.15 2.71
C TYR A 58 -12.94 -0.77 3.91
N ASP A 59 -13.24 -0.29 5.13
CA ASP A 59 -12.94 -0.96 6.41
C ASP A 59 -11.45 -1.27 6.70
N MET A 60 -10.51 -0.69 5.94
CA MET A 60 -9.08 -0.79 6.26
C MET A 60 -8.76 0.04 7.53
N LEU A 61 -8.28 -0.64 8.57
CA LEU A 61 -7.99 -0.01 9.87
C LEU A 61 -6.69 0.81 9.88
N ILE A 62 -5.69 0.40 9.10
CA ILE A 62 -4.36 0.98 9.10
C ILE A 62 -3.93 1.26 7.67
N GLY A 63 -3.52 2.50 7.41
CA GLY A 63 -3.04 2.94 6.11
C GLY A 63 -4.12 3.05 5.04
N ASN A 64 -3.69 3.32 3.81
CA ASN A 64 -4.54 3.34 2.64
C ASN A 64 -3.73 3.16 1.36
N LEU A 65 -4.39 2.72 0.29
CA LEU A 65 -3.89 2.77 -1.07
C LEU A 65 -4.17 4.13 -1.70
N GLU A 66 -3.21 4.62 -2.50
CA GLU A 66 -3.28 5.83 -3.30
C GLU A 66 -2.90 5.50 -4.75
N MET A 67 -3.49 6.21 -5.70
CA MET A 67 -3.09 6.17 -7.09
C MET A 67 -2.91 7.59 -7.62
N ASP A 68 -1.81 7.85 -8.33
CA ASP A 68 -1.69 9.05 -9.15
C ASP A 68 -2.41 8.81 -10.49
N ILE A 69 -3.43 9.62 -10.77
CA ILE A 69 -4.25 9.48 -11.98
C ILE A 69 -3.48 9.90 -13.23
N ASN A 70 -2.42 10.69 -13.10
CA ASN A 70 -1.67 11.18 -14.26
C ASN A 70 -0.81 10.09 -14.89
N ASP A 71 -0.23 9.21 -14.08
CA ASP A 71 0.71 8.18 -14.54
C ASP A 71 0.34 6.74 -14.14
N GLY A 72 -0.65 6.56 -13.26
CA GLY A 72 -1.08 5.25 -12.78
C GLY A 72 -0.18 4.66 -11.69
N GLU A 73 0.69 5.45 -11.05
CA GLU A 73 1.50 4.96 -9.94
C GLU A 73 0.63 4.63 -8.72
N ILE A 74 0.79 3.43 -8.16
CA ILE A 74 0.11 3.00 -6.94
C ILE A 74 1.08 2.99 -5.77
N ARG A 75 0.62 3.51 -4.64
CA ARG A 75 1.34 3.51 -3.37
C ARG A 75 0.44 2.98 -2.25
N TYR A 76 1.01 2.20 -1.34
CA TYR A 76 0.45 2.03 0.00
C TYR A 76 1.08 3.06 0.93
N LYS A 77 0.26 3.80 1.67
CA LYS A 77 0.68 4.81 2.64
C LYS A 77 0.27 4.38 4.04
N ASN A 78 1.20 4.42 4.97
CA ASN A 78 0.90 4.40 6.40
C ASN A 78 1.53 5.63 7.06
N ALA A 79 0.77 6.36 7.86
CA ALA A 79 1.22 7.61 8.48
C ALA A 79 0.84 7.65 9.95
N ILE A 80 1.73 8.19 10.76
CA ILE A 80 1.55 8.33 12.20
C ILE A 80 1.81 9.76 12.64
N ASP A 81 1.09 10.14 13.70
CA ASP A 81 1.42 11.28 14.53
C ASP A 81 2.45 10.83 15.57
N VAL A 82 3.69 11.27 15.39
CA VAL A 82 4.83 10.91 16.24
C VAL A 82 4.67 11.46 17.64
N GLU A 83 4.00 12.60 17.80
CA GLU A 83 3.77 13.21 19.11
C GLU A 83 2.78 12.37 19.93
N ALA A 84 1.76 11.80 19.27
CA ALA A 84 0.75 10.97 19.91
C ALA A 84 1.24 9.56 20.24
N VAL A 85 2.03 8.95 19.35
CA VAL A 85 2.44 7.53 19.46
C VAL A 85 3.81 7.38 20.13
N GLY A 86 4.65 8.41 20.06
CA GLY A 86 6.08 8.31 20.36
C GLY A 86 6.88 7.74 19.19
N MET A 87 8.21 7.87 19.27
CA MET A 87 9.13 7.27 18.29
C MET A 87 10.14 6.40 19.01
N ASP A 88 9.94 5.09 18.92
CA ASP A 88 10.90 4.09 19.35
C ASP A 88 11.16 3.09 18.21
N GLU A 89 12.11 2.18 18.44
CA GLU A 89 12.48 1.16 17.45
C GLU A 89 11.27 0.27 17.10
N SER A 90 10.42 -0.06 18.08
CA SER A 90 9.24 -0.90 17.88
C SER A 90 8.17 -0.24 17.00
N THR A 91 7.97 1.08 17.15
CA THR A 91 7.03 1.85 16.33
C THR A 91 7.49 1.89 14.87
N ILE A 92 8.79 2.13 14.65
CA ILE A 92 9.37 2.15 13.30
C ILE A 92 9.30 0.75 12.67
N GLU A 93 9.61 -0.29 13.44
CA GLU A 93 9.54 -1.67 12.98
C GLU A 93 8.12 -2.05 12.53
N HIS A 94 7.11 -1.83 13.37
CA HIS A 94 5.72 -2.13 13.03
C HIS A 94 5.21 -1.32 11.84
N LEU A 95 5.58 -0.04 11.75
CA LEU A 95 5.24 0.82 10.62
C LEU A 95 5.83 0.28 9.32
N LEU A 96 7.12 -0.11 9.34
CA LEU A 96 7.80 -0.70 8.20
C LEU A 96 7.22 -2.06 7.80
N GLN A 97 6.99 -2.95 8.77
CA GLN A 97 6.40 -4.26 8.52
C GLN A 97 5.01 -4.15 7.89
N SER A 98 4.16 -3.26 8.41
CA SER A 98 2.85 -2.96 7.83
C SER A 98 2.97 -2.50 6.38
N VAL A 99 3.87 -1.55 6.10
CA VAL A 99 4.06 -1.04 4.74
C VAL A 99 4.59 -2.11 3.80
N ILE A 100 5.58 -2.90 4.21
CA ILE A 100 6.16 -3.98 3.40
C ILE A 100 5.12 -5.07 3.11
N ALA A 101 4.37 -5.50 4.12
CA ALA A 101 3.35 -6.54 3.97
C ALA A 101 2.25 -6.08 3.02
N MET A 102 1.69 -4.89 3.24
CA MET A 102 0.62 -4.37 2.39
C MET A 102 1.09 -4.05 0.98
N THR A 103 2.32 -3.57 0.80
CA THR A 103 2.91 -3.35 -0.54
C THR A 103 3.04 -4.67 -1.30
N THR A 104 3.40 -5.75 -0.59
CA THR A 104 3.51 -7.10 -1.19
C THR A 104 2.15 -7.61 -1.65
N VAL A 105 1.12 -7.52 -0.81
CA VAL A 105 -0.26 -7.90 -1.18
C VAL A 105 -0.77 -7.05 -2.34
N THR A 106 -0.52 -5.74 -2.29
CA THR A 106 -0.92 -4.80 -3.34
C THR A 106 -0.24 -5.16 -4.67
N TYR A 107 1.06 -5.49 -4.66
CA TYR A 107 1.76 -5.92 -5.85
C TYR A 107 1.07 -7.13 -6.50
N GLU A 108 0.71 -8.14 -5.72
CA GLU A 108 0.08 -9.36 -6.24
C GLU A 108 -1.25 -9.02 -6.94
N ILE A 109 -2.14 -8.32 -6.24
CA ILE A 109 -3.46 -7.91 -6.76
C ILE A 109 -3.34 -7.09 -8.05
N PHE A 110 -2.49 -6.05 -8.05
CA PHE A 110 -2.38 -5.16 -9.20
C PHE A 110 -1.57 -5.75 -10.35
N SER A 111 -0.64 -6.69 -10.07
CA SER A 111 0.04 -7.42 -11.13
C SER A 111 -0.91 -8.34 -11.90
N GLU A 112 -1.91 -8.93 -11.22
CA GLU A 112 -2.97 -9.70 -11.87
C GLU A 112 -3.85 -8.79 -12.73
N LEU A 113 -4.27 -7.63 -12.19
CA LEU A 113 -5.06 -6.65 -12.93
C LEU A 113 -4.36 -6.20 -14.23
N VAL A 114 -3.06 -5.88 -14.17
CA VAL A 114 -2.31 -5.39 -15.35
C VAL A 114 -2.14 -6.47 -16.41
N ASN A 115 -2.00 -7.73 -16.01
CA ASN A 115 -1.86 -8.85 -16.96
C ASN A 115 -3.18 -9.28 -17.60
N ASN A 116 -4.30 -8.68 -17.18
CA ASN A 116 -5.64 -8.98 -17.66
C ASN A 116 -5.96 -8.23 -18.97
N GLN A 117 -6.55 -8.93 -19.94
CA GLN A 117 -6.94 -8.36 -21.23
C GLN A 117 -8.29 -7.62 -21.20
N ASN A 118 -9.18 -7.90 -20.22
CA ASN A 118 -10.51 -7.29 -20.10
C ASN A 118 -10.83 -6.83 -18.65
N PRO A 119 -10.17 -5.77 -18.16
CA PRO A 119 -10.26 -5.34 -16.76
C PRO A 119 -11.66 -4.88 -16.31
N ALA A 120 -12.51 -4.42 -17.24
CA ALA A 120 -13.86 -3.96 -16.91
C ALA A 120 -14.83 -5.10 -16.59
N THR A 121 -14.66 -6.26 -17.24
CA THR A 121 -15.55 -7.43 -17.07
C THR A 121 -15.20 -8.21 -15.79
N GLU A 122 -13.91 -8.28 -15.46
CA GLU A 122 -13.42 -9.06 -14.31
C GLU A 122 -13.36 -8.25 -13.01
N LEU A 123 -13.68 -6.96 -13.01
CA LEU A 123 -13.77 -6.18 -11.78
C LEU A 123 -14.80 -6.77 -10.81
N GLN A 124 -15.97 -7.19 -11.30
CA GLN A 124 -16.96 -7.89 -10.46
C GLN A 124 -16.39 -9.18 -9.86
N GLU A 125 -15.59 -9.93 -10.62
CA GLU A 125 -14.98 -11.18 -10.16
C GLU A 125 -13.88 -10.93 -9.13
N LEU A 126 -13.04 -9.92 -9.34
CA LEU A 126 -12.01 -9.46 -8.40
C LEU A 126 -12.64 -8.95 -7.10
N LEU A 127 -13.70 -8.15 -7.19
CA LEU A 127 -14.46 -7.71 -6.02
C LEU A 127 -15.08 -8.91 -5.28
N MET A 128 -15.69 -9.86 -5.99
CA MET A 128 -16.21 -11.09 -5.38
C MET A 128 -15.13 -11.97 -4.75
N ALA A 129 -13.91 -12.00 -5.30
CA ALA A 129 -12.77 -12.69 -4.72
C ALA A 129 -12.31 -12.02 -3.42
N LEU A 130 -12.25 -10.68 -3.40
CA LEU A 130 -11.95 -9.90 -2.19
C LEU A 130 -12.99 -10.09 -1.10
N TYR A 131 -14.29 -10.04 -1.43
CA TYR A 131 -15.36 -10.32 -0.47
C TYR A 131 -15.28 -11.73 0.11
N ARG A 132 -14.89 -12.73 -0.69
CA ARG A 132 -14.63 -14.10 -0.20
C ARG A 132 -13.41 -14.18 0.72
N GLN A 133 -12.43 -13.30 0.54
CA GLN A 133 -11.28 -13.18 1.44
C GLN A 133 -11.58 -12.40 2.73
N GLU A 134 -12.53 -11.47 2.73
CA GLU A 134 -13.01 -10.79 3.96
C GLU A 134 -13.62 -11.77 4.99
N ASP A 135 -14.23 -12.87 4.53
CA ASP A 135 -14.71 -13.95 5.38
C ASP A 135 -13.57 -14.80 5.97
N ALA A 136 -12.36 -14.75 5.39
CA ALA A 136 -11.20 -15.55 5.79
C ALA A 136 -10.13 -14.77 6.59
N ARG A 137 -10.40 -13.51 6.96
CA ARG A 137 -9.46 -12.49 7.48
C ARG A 137 -8.25 -13.04 8.27
N THR A 138 -7.14 -13.18 7.56
CA THR A 138 -5.75 -13.26 8.06
C THR A 138 -4.97 -11.95 7.86
N PHE A 139 -5.63 -10.85 7.48
CA PHE A 139 -4.97 -9.58 7.14
C PHE A 139 -4.36 -8.82 8.31
N PHE A 140 -4.65 -9.26 9.54
CA PHE A 140 -3.99 -8.80 10.76
C PHE A 140 -3.59 -10.01 11.60
N LEU A 141 -2.69 -10.84 11.08
CA LEU A 141 -1.95 -11.71 11.97
C LEU A 141 -1.10 -10.83 12.89
N PRO A 142 -1.17 -11.02 14.22
CA PRO A 142 -0.22 -10.40 15.15
C PRO A 142 1.21 -10.58 14.62
N THR A 143 2.07 -9.59 14.83
CA THR A 143 3.48 -9.60 14.39
C THR A 143 4.22 -10.91 14.71
N GLN A 144 3.77 -11.61 15.75
CA GLN A 144 4.25 -12.92 16.21
C GLN A 144 4.10 -14.07 15.20
N PHE A 145 3.31 -13.92 14.12
CA PHE A 145 3.04 -14.98 13.14
C PHE A 145 3.68 -14.76 11.77
N VAL A 146 4.44 -13.67 11.60
CA VAL A 146 5.25 -13.44 10.40
C VAL A 146 6.70 -13.78 10.76
N GLN A 147 7.09 -15.04 10.58
CA GLN A 147 8.47 -15.52 10.67
C GLN A 147 8.98 -15.95 9.29
#